data_AF-A0A662BMS0-F1
#
_entry.id   AF-A0A662BMS0-F1
#
_cell.length_a   1.000
_cell.length_b   1.000
_cell.length_c   1.000
_cell.angle_alpha   90.00
_cell.angle_beta   90.00
_cell.angle_gamma   90.00
#
_symmetry.space_group_name_H-M   'P 1'
#
loop_
_entity.id
_entity.type
_entity.pdbx_description
1 polymer ?
#
loop_
_entity_poly.entity_id
_entity_poly.type
_entity_poly.pdbx_seq_one_letter_code
_entity_poly.pdbx_strand_id
1 'polypeptide(L)'
;MFSWYPFPERWRFNTPKNYTAEELTEPFYSHFEELSKRFKREVKPDWQFINDVGFFILTAHNSPKKARAYLEMNLKYYPEKSKSHVAMGDYYVMRKKKGEAIKYFEKAIEIDGNKEAQTKLNELNKGK
;
A
#
# COMPACT_ATOMS: atom_id res chain seq x y z
N MET A 1 -13.11 0.75 27.79
CA MET A 1 -12.28 1.11 26.60
C MET A 1 -12.96 2.28 25.90
N PHE A 2 -12.22 3.28 25.43
CA PHE A 2 -12.83 4.44 24.76
C PHE A 2 -13.46 4.06 23.41
N SER A 3 -14.62 4.61 23.08
CA SER A 3 -15.37 4.27 21.86
C SER A 3 -14.65 4.60 20.55
N TRP A 4 -13.73 5.57 20.58
CA TRP A 4 -12.94 6.02 19.42
C TRP A 4 -11.68 5.19 19.16
N TYR A 5 -11.31 4.27 20.06
CA TYR A 5 -10.08 3.49 19.93
C TYR A 5 -10.21 2.24 19.03
N PRO A 6 -11.28 1.44 19.10
CA PRO A 6 -11.46 0.31 18.18
C PRO A 6 -11.59 0.75 16.73
N PHE A 7 -11.18 -0.12 15.80
CA PHE A 7 -11.35 0.10 14.36
C PHE A 7 -12.33 -0.91 13.74
N PRO A 8 -13.65 -0.66 13.85
CA PRO A 8 -14.66 -1.62 13.45
C PRO A 8 -14.71 -1.90 11.95
N GLU A 9 -14.21 -0.98 11.10
CA GLU A 9 -14.26 -1.15 9.64
C GLU A 9 -13.08 -1.94 9.07
N ARG A 10 -12.13 -2.37 9.91
CA ARG A 10 -10.92 -3.08 9.49
C ARG A 10 -11.22 -4.35 8.69
N TRP A 11 -12.35 -5.02 8.90
CA TRP A 11 -12.66 -6.31 8.27
C TRP A 11 -13.13 -6.21 6.81
N ARG A 12 -13.47 -5.01 6.30
CA ARG A 12 -14.06 -4.83 4.95
C ARG A 12 -13.22 -5.41 3.82
N PHE A 13 -11.89 -5.51 4.01
CA PHE A 13 -11.00 -6.09 3.00
C PHE A 13 -11.27 -7.58 2.71
N ASN A 14 -11.98 -8.30 3.59
CA ASN A 14 -12.37 -9.70 3.35
C ASN A 14 -13.50 -9.84 2.32
N THR A 15 -14.28 -8.79 2.09
CA THR A 15 -15.41 -8.78 1.15
C THR A 15 -15.33 -7.57 0.20
N PRO A 16 -14.18 -7.35 -0.46
CA PRO A 16 -13.91 -6.11 -1.17
C PRO A 16 -14.86 -5.91 -2.36
N LYS A 17 -15.52 -6.96 -2.85
CA LYS A 17 -16.55 -6.88 -3.89
C LYS A 17 -17.75 -5.98 -3.51
N ASN A 18 -18.05 -5.84 -2.22
CA ASN A 18 -19.19 -5.07 -1.72
C ASN A 18 -18.91 -3.56 -1.58
N TYR A 19 -17.67 -3.14 -1.83
CA TYR A 19 -17.21 -1.78 -1.56
C TYR A 19 -16.45 -1.21 -2.74
N THR A 20 -16.53 0.10 -2.93
CA THR A 20 -15.61 0.88 -3.75
C THR A 20 -14.21 0.91 -3.13
N ALA A 21 -13.21 1.42 -3.87
CA ALA A 21 -11.88 1.60 -3.31
C ALA A 21 -11.87 2.62 -2.16
N GLU A 22 -12.67 3.69 -2.29
CA GLU A 22 -12.82 4.74 -1.29
C GLU A 22 -13.50 4.21 -0.02
N GLU A 23 -14.60 3.46 -0.15
CA GLU A 23 -15.27 2.84 1.02
C GLU A 23 -14.40 1.83 1.77
N LEU A 24 -13.35 1.30 1.12
CA LEU A 24 -12.36 0.44 1.76
C LEU A 24 -11.28 1.23 2.49
N THR A 25 -10.85 2.38 1.97
CA THR A 25 -9.68 3.10 2.47
C THR A 25 -10.01 4.30 3.34
N GLU A 26 -11.11 5.01 3.09
CA GLU A 26 -11.50 6.20 3.85
C GLU A 26 -11.68 5.96 5.36
N PRO A 27 -12.23 4.81 5.80
CA PRO A 27 -12.28 4.50 7.22
C PRO A 27 -10.90 4.44 7.90
N PHE A 28 -9.84 4.05 7.17
CA PHE A 28 -8.48 4.09 7.71
C PHE A 28 -8.00 5.53 7.88
N TYR A 29 -8.18 6.38 6.86
CA TYR A 29 -7.78 7.79 6.96
C TYR A 29 -8.48 8.48 8.13
N SER A 30 -9.80 8.38 8.20
CA SER A 30 -10.60 8.96 9.28
C SER A 30 -10.19 8.43 10.67
N HIS A 31 -10.02 7.11 10.81
CA HIS A 31 -9.67 6.52 12.11
C HIS A 31 -8.28 6.95 12.59
N PHE A 32 -7.26 6.88 11.74
CA PHE A 32 -5.89 7.24 12.14
C PHE A 32 -5.69 8.74 12.30
N GLU A 33 -6.47 9.58 11.59
CA GLU A 33 -6.54 11.02 11.86
C GLU A 33 -7.13 11.29 13.26
N GLU A 34 -8.25 10.65 13.63
CA GLU A 34 -8.85 10.81 14.97
C GLU A 34 -7.89 10.36 16.07
N LEU A 35 -7.25 9.19 15.90
CA LEU A 35 -6.24 8.71 16.85
C LEU A 35 -5.10 9.73 17.02
N SER A 36 -4.59 10.27 15.91
CA SER A 36 -3.49 11.24 15.95
C SER A 36 -3.87 12.50 16.73
N LYS A 37 -5.08 13.03 16.50
CA LYS A 37 -5.61 14.19 17.23
C LYS A 37 -5.72 13.92 18.73
N ARG A 38 -6.25 12.76 19.13
CA ARG A 38 -6.46 12.41 20.55
C ARG A 38 -5.17 12.13 21.30
N PHE A 39 -4.23 11.45 20.66
CA PHE A 39 -2.93 11.15 21.26
C PHE A 39 -1.94 12.32 21.17
N LYS A 40 -2.27 13.40 20.44
CA LYS A 40 -1.40 14.56 20.19
C LYS A 40 -0.03 14.16 19.61
N ARG A 41 -0.02 13.11 18.80
CA ARG A 41 1.15 12.61 18.07
C ARG A 41 0.67 11.88 16.84
N GLU A 42 1.56 11.70 15.88
CA GLU A 42 1.25 10.92 14.70
C GLU A 42 0.97 9.44 15.06
N VAL A 43 -0.16 8.92 14.58
CA VAL A 43 -0.55 7.52 14.66
C VAL A 43 -0.93 7.08 13.25
N LYS A 44 -0.28 6.02 12.77
CA LYS A 44 -0.43 5.50 11.40
C LYS A 44 -0.95 4.07 11.42
N PRO A 45 -1.63 3.63 10.34
CA PRO A 45 -1.84 2.20 10.15
C PRO A 45 -0.51 1.48 10.02
N ASP A 46 -0.41 0.27 10.56
CA ASP A 46 0.78 -0.56 10.37
C ASP A 46 1.03 -0.79 8.87
N TRP A 47 2.26 -0.48 8.42
CA TRP A 47 2.63 -0.53 7.01
C TRP A 47 2.47 -1.94 6.42
N GLN A 48 2.88 -2.97 7.19
CA GLN A 48 2.87 -4.35 6.73
C GLN A 48 1.43 -4.82 6.54
N PHE A 49 0.54 -4.52 7.49
CA PHE A 49 -0.87 -4.83 7.37
C PHE A 49 -1.51 -4.22 6.10
N ILE A 50 -1.28 -2.93 5.83
CA ILE A 50 -1.81 -2.27 4.62
C ILE A 50 -1.24 -2.91 3.35
N ASN A 51 0.06 -3.26 3.36
CA ASN A 51 0.72 -3.92 2.24
C ASN A 51 0.09 -5.28 1.94
N ASP A 52 -0.08 -6.10 2.97
CA ASP A 52 -0.61 -7.45 2.85
C ASP A 52 -2.07 -7.45 2.38
N VAL A 53 -2.88 -6.50 2.89
CA VAL A 53 -4.25 -6.30 2.39
C VAL A 53 -4.25 -5.91 0.91
N GLY A 54 -3.37 -5.00 0.48
CA GLY A 54 -3.25 -4.62 -0.92
C GLY A 54 -2.97 -5.83 -1.83
N PHE A 55 -1.98 -6.66 -1.49
CA PHE A 55 -1.64 -7.85 -2.27
C PHE A 55 -2.66 -8.98 -2.16
N PHE A 56 -3.32 -9.14 -1.01
CA PHE A 56 -4.43 -10.08 -0.86
C PHE A 56 -5.60 -9.70 -1.79
N ILE A 57 -6.01 -8.43 -1.81
CA ILE A 57 -7.07 -7.95 -2.72
C ILE A 57 -6.66 -8.12 -4.18
N LEU A 58 -5.38 -7.93 -4.50
CA LEU A 58 -4.87 -8.10 -5.85
C LEU A 58 -4.93 -9.56 -6.32
N THR A 59 -4.51 -10.50 -5.45
CA THR A 59 -4.33 -11.90 -5.81
C THR A 59 -5.59 -12.73 -5.58
N ALA A 60 -6.19 -12.66 -4.39
CA ALA A 60 -7.35 -13.48 -4.02
C ALA A 60 -8.67 -12.96 -4.62
N HIS A 61 -8.78 -11.66 -4.83
CA HIS A 61 -10.00 -11.02 -5.33
C HIS A 61 -9.88 -10.43 -6.74
N ASN A 62 -8.69 -10.51 -7.35
CA ASN A 62 -8.40 -9.97 -8.68
C ASN A 62 -8.94 -8.53 -8.87
N SER A 63 -8.78 -7.69 -7.85
CA SER A 63 -9.39 -6.35 -7.79
C SER A 63 -8.31 -5.25 -7.82
N PRO A 64 -7.63 -5.04 -8.96
CA PRO A 64 -6.41 -4.25 -9.02
C PRO A 64 -6.59 -2.77 -8.62
N LYS A 65 -7.72 -2.15 -8.95
CA LYS A 65 -8.00 -0.76 -8.54
C LYS A 65 -8.09 -0.62 -7.02
N LYS A 66 -8.70 -1.60 -6.34
CA LYS A 66 -8.88 -1.61 -4.88
C LYS A 66 -7.56 -1.94 -4.18
N ALA A 67 -6.83 -2.91 -4.70
CA ALA A 67 -5.48 -3.23 -4.25
C ALA A 67 -4.55 -2.00 -4.30
N ARG A 68 -4.55 -1.29 -5.44
CA ARG A 68 -3.76 -0.08 -5.64
C ARG A 68 -4.08 0.99 -4.59
N ALA A 69 -5.34 1.19 -4.22
CA ALA A 69 -5.72 2.18 -3.22
C ALA A 69 -5.11 1.91 -1.83
N TYR A 70 -4.96 0.63 -1.43
CA TYR A 70 -4.23 0.27 -0.22
C TYR A 70 -2.72 0.52 -0.36
N LEU A 71 -2.11 0.17 -1.49
CA LEU A 71 -0.68 0.41 -1.71
C LEU A 71 -0.35 1.92 -1.79
N GLU A 72 -1.24 2.73 -2.36
CA GLU A 72 -1.15 4.20 -2.35
C GLU A 72 -1.28 4.78 -0.94
N MET A 73 -2.08 4.16 -0.07
CA MET A 73 -2.14 4.55 1.34
C MET A 73 -0.78 4.36 2.03
N ASN A 74 -0.05 3.28 1.72
CA ASN A 74 1.31 3.10 2.22
C ASN A 74 2.27 4.18 1.71
N LEU A 75 2.17 4.58 0.43
CA LEU A 75 2.95 5.71 -0.09
C LEU A 75 2.61 7.02 0.62
N LYS A 76 1.33 7.25 0.94
CA LYS A 76 0.89 8.47 1.64
C LYS A 76 1.42 8.55 3.08
N TYR A 77 1.34 7.46 3.84
CA TYR A 77 1.80 7.44 5.24
C TYR A 77 3.31 7.23 5.41
N TYR A 78 3.94 6.57 4.43
CA TYR A 78 5.34 6.14 4.46
C TYR A 78 6.06 6.43 3.13
N PRO A 79 6.13 7.71 2.69
CA PRO A 79 6.73 8.08 1.41
C PRO A 79 8.24 7.79 1.35
N GLU A 80 8.94 7.95 2.48
CA GLU A 80 10.39 7.71 2.62
C GLU A 80 10.72 6.26 3.01
N LYS A 81 9.73 5.36 3.02
CA LYS A 81 9.98 3.93 3.20
C LYS A 81 10.13 3.32 1.81
N SER A 82 11.37 3.01 1.40
CA SER A 82 11.66 2.44 0.08
C SER A 82 10.78 1.23 -0.27
N LYS A 83 10.45 0.38 0.72
CA LYS A 83 9.52 -0.75 0.55
C LYS A 83 8.11 -0.36 0.06
N SER A 84 7.60 0.83 0.38
CA SER A 84 6.31 1.32 -0.17
C SER A 84 6.37 1.46 -1.70
N HIS A 85 7.51 1.95 -2.20
CA HIS A 85 7.74 2.07 -3.64
C HIS A 85 8.01 0.70 -4.27
N VAL A 86 8.75 -0.20 -3.60
CA VAL A 86 8.89 -1.60 -4.06
C VAL A 86 7.52 -2.26 -4.24
N ALA A 87 6.63 -2.13 -3.25
CA ALA A 87 5.28 -2.71 -3.33
C ALA A 87 4.47 -2.18 -4.52
N MET A 88 4.57 -0.88 -4.83
CA MET A 88 3.93 -0.30 -6.01
C MET A 88 4.59 -0.75 -7.32
N GLY A 89 5.92 -0.90 -7.33
CA GLY A 89 6.63 -1.50 -8.45
C GLY A 89 6.14 -2.91 -8.75
N ASP A 90 6.04 -3.76 -7.72
CA ASP A 90 5.52 -5.13 -7.81
C ASP A 90 4.07 -5.19 -8.29
N TYR A 91 3.21 -4.29 -7.79
CA TYR A 91 1.86 -4.13 -8.32
C TYR A 91 1.89 -3.89 -9.84
N TYR A 92 2.73 -2.99 -10.33
CA TYR A 92 2.83 -2.71 -11.76
C TYR A 92 3.46 -3.86 -12.57
N VAL A 93 4.38 -4.63 -11.99
CA VAL A 93 4.87 -5.89 -12.59
C VAL A 93 3.71 -6.86 -12.81
N MET A 94 2.89 -7.10 -11.78
CA MET A 94 1.71 -7.97 -11.89
C MET A 94 0.66 -7.45 -12.88
N ARG A 95 0.62 -6.13 -13.09
CA ARG A 95 -0.22 -5.48 -14.12
C ARG A 95 0.42 -5.44 -15.50
N LYS A 96 1.60 -6.03 -15.70
CA LYS A 96 2.39 -6.01 -16.94
C LYS A 96 2.69 -4.59 -17.44
N LYS A 97 2.78 -3.63 -16.52
CA LYS A 97 3.08 -2.22 -16.80
C LYS A 97 4.55 -1.94 -16.46
N LYS A 98 5.45 -2.50 -17.27
CA LYS A 98 6.91 -2.45 -17.05
C LYS A 98 7.44 -1.03 -16.81
N GLY A 99 7.02 -0.05 -17.61
CA GLY A 99 7.49 1.33 -17.47
C GLY A 99 7.13 1.97 -16.12
N GLU A 100 5.94 1.66 -15.59
CA GLU A 100 5.55 2.15 -14.26
C GLU A 100 6.30 1.40 -13.16
N ALA A 101 6.48 0.08 -13.29
CA ALA A 101 7.25 -0.70 -12.32
C ALA A 101 8.68 -0.16 -12.16
N ILE A 102 9.35 0.17 -13.27
CA ILE A 102 10.69 0.75 -13.28
C ILE A 102 10.73 2.06 -12.49
N LYS A 103 9.81 3.00 -12.72
CA LYS A 103 9.77 4.29 -12.00
C LYS A 103 9.71 4.11 -10.48
N TYR A 104 8.90 3.18 -10.01
CA TYR A 104 8.77 2.92 -8.57
C TYR A 104 10.00 2.21 -7.99
N PHE A 105 10.59 1.25 -8.71
CA PHE A 105 11.85 0.64 -8.27
C PHE A 105 12.99 1.65 -8.24
N GLU A 106 13.11 2.53 -9.23
CA GLU A 106 14.08 3.64 -9.23
C GLU A 106 13.88 4.54 -8.01
N LYS A 107 12.64 4.89 -7.67
CA LYS A 107 12.36 5.70 -6.47
C LYS A 107 12.75 4.99 -5.17
N ALA A 108 12.51 3.69 -5.06
CA ALA A 108 12.95 2.90 -3.92
C ALA A 108 14.49 2.91 -3.77
N ILE A 109 15.22 2.83 -4.89
CA ILE A 109 16.69 2.89 -4.93
C ILE A 109 17.19 4.28 -4.54
N GLU A 110 16.52 5.34 -4.98
CA GLU A 110 16.88 6.72 -4.64
C GLU A 110 16.81 6.99 -3.12
N ILE A 111 15.82 6.40 -2.43
CA ILE A 111 15.59 6.63 -0.99
C ILE A 111 16.73 6.08 -0.13
N ASP A 112 17.12 4.81 -0.32
CA ASP A 112 18.08 4.15 0.57
C ASP A 112 18.98 3.12 -0.12
N GLY A 113 19.05 3.13 -1.46
CA GLY A 113 19.79 2.12 -2.21
C GLY A 113 19.15 0.73 -2.14
N ASN A 114 17.83 0.64 -1.99
CA ASN A 114 17.09 -0.60 -1.79
C ASN A 114 17.55 -1.76 -2.71
N LYS A 115 18.20 -2.78 -2.13
CA LYS A 115 18.77 -3.91 -2.87
C LYS A 115 17.71 -4.76 -3.58
N GLU A 116 16.53 -4.92 -2.98
CA GLU A 116 15.42 -5.66 -3.59
C GLU A 116 14.94 -4.97 -4.86
N ALA A 117 14.77 -3.64 -4.82
CA ALA A 117 14.41 -2.84 -5.97
C ALA A 117 15.47 -2.92 -7.09
N GLN A 118 16.77 -2.88 -6.75
CA GLN A 118 17.85 -3.06 -7.72
C GLN A 118 17.76 -4.40 -8.44
N THR A 119 17.54 -5.49 -7.69
CA THR A 119 17.39 -6.84 -8.25
C THR A 119 16.20 -6.90 -9.21
N LYS A 120 15.02 -6.43 -8.77
CA LYS A 120 13.80 -6.42 -9.60
C LYS A 120 13.94 -5.55 -10.85
N LEU A 121 14.59 -4.39 -10.74
CA LEU A 121 14.88 -3.51 -11.88
C LEU A 121 15.80 -4.19 -12.91
N ASN A 122 16.85 -4.85 -12.44
CA ASN A 122 17.77 -5.61 -13.30
C ASN A 122 17.06 -6.77 -14.01
N GLU A 123 16.20 -7.52 -13.32
CA GLU A 123 15.39 -8.59 -13.91
C GLU A 123 14.46 -8.07 -14.99
N LEU A 124 13.76 -6.95 -14.74
CA LEU A 124 12.90 -6.32 -15.74
C LEU A 124 13.68 -5.90 -16.99
N ASN A 125 14.90 -5.38 -16.83
CA ASN A 125 15.71 -4.93 -17.96
C ASN A 125 16.29 -6.08 -18.81
N LYS A 126 16.52 -7.25 -18.20
CA LYS A 126 16.99 -8.46 -18.91
C LYS A 126 15.93 -9.13 -19.79
N GLY A 127 14.65 -9.01 -19.44
CA GLY A 127 13.54 -9.55 -20.25
C GLY A 127 13.19 -8.68 -21.47
N LYS A 128 14.19 -8.24 -22.23
CA LYS A 128 14.04 -7.60 -23.55
C LYS A 128 14.17 -8.65 -24.66
#